data_AF-A0A916YK33-F1
#
_entry.id   AF-A0A916YK33-F1
#
_cell.length_a   1.000
_cell.length_b   1.000
_cell.length_c   1.000
_cell.angle_alpha   90.00
_cell.angle_beta   90.00
_cell.angle_gamma   90.00
#
_symmetry.space_group_name_H-M   'P 1'
#
loop_
_entity.id
_entity.type
_entity.pdbx_description
1 polymer ?
#
loop_
_entity_poly.entity_id
_entity_poly.type
_entity_poly.pdbx_seq_one_letter_code
_entity_poly.pdbx_strand_id
1 'polypeptide(L)'
;MIEIFDPRTGETLSPVDAFFAQFDPNKVTKSGLSWGLSVRQRADLVSLLNALVFLARCDRDFHPAEVESIEATVVKFWLEREIAEDCEIEDILDYAERLAPSGEIFWAALHKFKTDESLKRIFKTAAMQLIAADDVIQKEETYWAIEIEDFLK
;
A
#
# COMPACT_ATOMS: atom_id res chain seq x y z
N MET A 1 -31.29 19.23 4.51
CA MET A 1 -30.63 17.98 4.13
C MET A 1 -29.56 18.37 3.12
N ILE A 2 -28.29 18.17 3.44
CA ILE A 2 -27.20 18.42 2.49
C ILE A 2 -27.15 17.16 1.60
N GLU A 3 -27.01 17.34 0.29
CA GLU A 3 -26.88 16.26 -0.69
C GLU A 3 -25.55 16.47 -1.42
N ILE A 4 -24.75 15.40 -1.59
CA ILE A 4 -23.52 15.47 -2.39
C ILE A 4 -23.90 15.16 -3.82
N PHE A 5 -23.60 16.09 -4.72
CA PHE A 5 -23.76 15.93 -6.15
C PHE A 5 -22.40 15.66 -6.79
N ASP A 6 -22.25 14.53 -7.48
CA ASP A 6 -21.09 14.28 -8.33
C ASP A 6 -21.35 14.89 -9.72
N PRO A 7 -20.66 15.98 -10.10
CA PRO A 7 -20.88 16.65 -11.38
C PRO A 7 -20.37 15.85 -12.59
N ARG A 8 -19.59 14.79 -12.39
CA ARG A 8 -19.06 13.95 -13.46
C ARG A 8 -20.01 12.82 -13.84
N THR A 9 -20.72 12.26 -12.86
CA THR A 9 -21.64 11.12 -13.05
C THR A 9 -23.11 11.53 -13.03
N GLY A 10 -23.43 12.70 -12.47
CA GLY A 10 -24.80 13.16 -12.29
C GLY A 10 -25.54 12.47 -11.14
N GLU A 11 -24.84 11.64 -10.37
CA GLU A 11 -25.42 10.92 -9.25
C GLU A 11 -25.46 11.80 -8.00
N THR A 12 -26.57 11.66 -7.25
CA THR A 12 -26.75 12.32 -5.96
C THR A 12 -26.55 11.28 -4.87
N LEU A 13 -25.46 11.41 -4.12
CA LEU A 13 -25.13 10.52 -3.02
C LEU A 13 -25.89 10.99 -1.78
N SER A 14 -26.94 10.24 -1.43
CA SER A 14 -27.76 10.42 -0.24
C SER A 14 -27.94 9.08 0.47
N PRO A 15 -27.73 9.01 1.80
CA PRO A 15 -27.44 10.11 2.72
C PRO A 15 -25.98 10.53 2.72
N VAL A 16 -25.73 11.84 2.83
CA VAL A 16 -24.39 12.44 2.95
C VAL A 16 -23.61 11.88 4.14
N ASP A 17 -24.31 11.56 5.22
CA ASP A 17 -23.72 10.96 6.42
C ASP A 17 -23.12 9.57 6.13
N ALA A 18 -23.70 8.79 5.21
CA ALA A 18 -23.17 7.48 4.84
C ALA A 18 -21.90 7.59 4.00
N PHE A 19 -21.82 8.59 3.10
CA PHE A 19 -20.61 8.84 2.31
C PHE A 19 -19.46 9.33 3.18
N PHE A 20 -19.71 10.18 4.18
CA PHE A 20 -18.67 10.68 5.08
C PHE A 20 -18.35 9.76 6.25
N ALA A 21 -19.20 8.78 6.57
CA ALA A 21 -18.95 7.80 7.64
C ALA A 21 -17.64 7.01 7.43
N GLN A 22 -17.22 6.79 6.18
CA GLN A 22 -15.93 6.14 5.88
C GLN A 22 -14.70 7.02 6.21
N PHE A 23 -14.92 8.32 6.42
CA PHE A 23 -13.90 9.31 6.82
C PHE A 23 -14.07 9.76 8.27
N ASP A 24 -14.96 9.14 9.06
CA ASP A 24 -15.16 9.49 10.46
C ASP A 24 -13.87 9.22 11.25
N PRO A 25 -13.29 10.24 11.92
CA PRO A 25 -12.10 10.05 12.75
C PRO A 25 -12.32 9.09 13.93
N ASN A 26 -13.56 8.75 14.25
CA ASN A 26 -13.96 7.78 15.27
C ASN A 26 -14.37 6.41 14.70
N LYS A 27 -14.16 6.14 13.39
CA LYS A 27 -14.40 4.80 12.82
C LYS A 27 -13.54 3.79 13.59
N VAL A 28 -14.21 2.96 14.40
CA VAL A 28 -13.57 1.88 15.16
C VAL A 28 -13.39 0.70 14.21
N THR A 29 -12.18 0.49 13.72
CA THR A 29 -11.78 -0.75 13.06
C THR A 29 -11.89 -1.91 14.06
N LYS A 30 -12.24 -3.12 13.61
CA LYS A 30 -12.46 -4.27 14.50
C LYS A 30 -11.16 -4.69 15.21
N SER A 31 -10.05 -4.63 14.50
CA SER A 31 -8.72 -4.52 15.08
C SER A 31 -8.46 -3.06 15.47
N GLY A 32 -7.72 -2.77 16.54
CA GLY A 32 -7.36 -1.37 16.86
C GLY A 32 -6.56 -0.68 15.73
N LEU A 33 -5.95 0.48 16.02
CA LEU A 33 -5.07 1.23 15.09
C LEU A 33 -3.90 0.42 14.44
N SER A 34 -3.74 -0.86 14.77
CA SER A 34 -2.60 -1.71 14.44
C SER A 34 -2.90 -3.04 13.74
N TRP A 35 -4.15 -3.37 13.36
CA TRP A 35 -4.46 -4.63 12.66
C TRP A 35 -4.07 -5.91 13.41
N GLY A 36 -4.11 -5.88 14.74
CA GLY A 36 -3.64 -6.98 15.59
C GLY A 36 -2.12 -7.15 15.61
N LEU A 37 -1.37 -6.34 14.86
CA LEU A 37 0.08 -6.39 14.79
C LEU A 37 0.74 -5.76 16.01
N SER A 38 1.89 -6.32 16.41
CA SER A 38 2.81 -5.63 17.32
C SER A 38 3.32 -4.33 16.69
N VAL A 39 3.81 -3.40 17.52
CA VAL A 39 4.37 -2.12 17.07
C VAL A 39 5.44 -2.31 15.99
N ARG A 40 6.28 -3.33 16.13
CA ARG A 40 7.33 -3.65 15.16
C ARG A 40 6.75 -4.18 13.84
N GLN A 41 5.88 -5.17 13.90
CA GLN A 41 5.23 -5.74 12.70
C GLN A 41 4.43 -4.69 11.93
N ARG A 42 3.70 -3.83 12.64
CA ARG A 42 2.99 -2.71 12.01
C ARG A 42 3.95 -1.76 11.31
N ALA A 43 5.05 -1.38 11.96
CA ALA A 43 6.06 -0.53 11.33
C ALA A 43 6.70 -1.21 10.11
N ASP A 44 6.88 -2.52 10.13
CA ASP A 44 7.42 -3.29 9.00
C ASP A 44 6.45 -3.29 7.82
N LEU A 45 5.17 -3.57 8.07
CA LEU A 45 4.11 -3.53 7.06
C LEU A 45 3.95 -2.13 6.48
N VAL A 46 3.89 -1.10 7.32
CA VAL A 46 3.75 0.29 6.86
C VAL A 46 4.97 0.71 6.03
N SER A 47 6.19 0.25 6.36
CA SER A 47 7.35 0.48 5.50
C SER A 47 7.22 -0.20 4.14
N LEU A 48 6.72 -1.44 4.08
CA LEU A 48 6.45 -2.14 2.82
C LEU A 48 5.41 -1.39 1.97
N LEU A 49 4.27 -1.01 2.56
CA LEU A 49 3.21 -0.30 1.85
C LEU A 49 3.69 1.05 1.31
N ASN A 50 4.42 1.83 2.11
CA ASN A 50 4.98 3.10 1.63
C ASN A 50 5.95 2.91 0.47
N ALA A 51 6.77 1.85 0.51
CA ALA A 51 7.72 1.59 -0.57
C ALA A 51 7.01 1.17 -1.88
N LEU A 52 5.98 0.33 -1.78
CA LEU A 52 5.21 -0.13 -2.95
C LEU A 52 4.32 0.96 -3.53
N VAL A 53 3.62 1.73 -2.69
CA VAL A 53 2.78 2.85 -3.13
C VAL A 53 3.62 3.94 -3.79
N PHE A 54 4.86 4.16 -3.33
CA PHE A 54 5.78 5.07 -4.00
C PHE A 54 6.10 4.62 -5.43
N LEU A 55 6.34 3.32 -5.64
CA LEU A 55 6.61 2.76 -6.97
C LEU A 55 5.37 2.84 -7.86
N ALA A 56 4.22 2.40 -7.37
CA ALA A 56 2.96 2.45 -8.10
C ALA A 56 2.60 3.88 -8.55
N ARG A 57 2.80 4.88 -7.68
CA ARG A 57 2.49 6.28 -8.00
C ARG A 57 3.45 6.97 -8.96
N CYS A 58 4.53 6.31 -9.39
CA CYS A 58 5.44 6.88 -10.37
C CYS A 58 4.72 7.16 -11.70
N ASP A 59 3.71 6.36 -12.10
CA ASP A 59 2.93 6.55 -13.32
C ASP A 59 1.65 7.40 -13.14
N ARG A 60 1.51 8.11 -12.01
CA ARG A 60 0.40 9.03 -11.66
C ARG A 60 -1.01 8.45 -11.58
N ASP A 61 -1.28 7.29 -12.17
CA ASP A 61 -2.56 6.57 -12.08
C ASP A 61 -2.39 5.27 -11.29
N PHE A 62 -3.28 5.07 -10.30
CA PHE A 62 -3.28 3.86 -9.47
C PHE A 62 -4.16 2.80 -10.13
N HIS A 63 -3.54 1.76 -10.69
CA HIS A 63 -4.23 0.77 -11.52
C HIS A 63 -4.73 -0.44 -10.69
N PRO A 64 -5.82 -1.12 -11.10
CA PRO A 64 -6.31 -2.31 -10.41
C PRO A 64 -5.26 -3.42 -10.21
N ALA A 65 -4.34 -3.59 -11.17
CA ALA A 65 -3.24 -4.57 -11.06
C ALA A 65 -2.25 -4.25 -9.93
N GLU A 66 -2.09 -2.96 -9.59
CA GLU A 66 -1.23 -2.53 -8.48
C GLU A 66 -1.88 -2.85 -7.14
N VAL A 67 -3.20 -2.72 -7.05
CA VAL A 67 -3.98 -3.11 -5.86
C VAL A 67 -3.83 -4.61 -5.62
N GLU A 68 -3.97 -5.44 -6.66
CA GLU A 68 -3.77 -6.89 -6.56
C GLU A 68 -2.35 -7.26 -6.11
N SER A 69 -1.34 -6.54 -6.60
CA SER A 69 0.06 -6.74 -6.19
C SER A 69 0.30 -6.37 -4.72
N ILE A 70 -0.30 -5.27 -4.26
CA ILE A 70 -0.24 -4.86 -2.85
C ILE A 70 -0.97 -5.88 -1.97
N GLU A 71 -2.15 -6.36 -2.37
CA GLU A 71 -2.89 -7.39 -1.66
C GLU A 71 -2.06 -8.68 -1.52
N ALA A 72 -1.50 -9.18 -2.63
CA ALA A 72 -0.65 -10.37 -2.61
C ALA A 72 0.56 -10.20 -1.69
N THR A 73 1.11 -8.97 -1.61
CA THR A 73 2.21 -8.66 -0.69
C THR A 73 1.78 -8.70 0.77
N VAL A 74 0.62 -8.13 1.10
CA VAL A 74 0.06 -8.15 2.46
C VAL A 74 -0.16 -9.60 2.91
N VAL A 75 -0.75 -10.44 2.06
CA VAL A 75 -0.93 -11.88 2.33
C VAL A 75 0.41 -12.56 2.56
N LYS A 76 1.41 -12.31 1.69
CA LYS A 76 2.75 -12.88 1.83
C LYS A 76 3.43 -12.44 3.13
N PHE A 77 3.27 -11.19 3.53
CA PHE A 77 3.77 -10.67 4.80
C PHE A 77 3.13 -11.40 6.00
N TRP A 78 1.82 -11.62 5.97
CA TRP A 78 1.11 -12.39 7.01
C TRP A 78 1.65 -13.82 7.13
N LEU A 79 1.84 -14.50 6.00
CA LEU A 79 2.34 -15.87 5.94
C LEU A 79 3.79 -15.98 6.40
N GLU A 80 4.69 -15.12 5.91
CA GLU A 80 6.11 -15.18 6.28
C GLU A 80 6.37 -14.77 7.74
N ARG A 81 5.50 -13.96 8.33
CA ARG A 81 5.62 -13.52 9.72
C ARG A 81 4.84 -14.38 10.71
N GLU A 82 4.16 -15.43 10.23
CA GLU A 82 3.35 -16.34 11.04
C GLU A 82 2.39 -15.58 11.97
N ILE A 83 1.76 -14.53 11.45
CA ILE A 83 0.82 -13.70 12.22
C ILE A 83 -0.45 -14.53 12.46
N ALA A 84 -0.81 -14.69 13.73
CA ALA A 84 -1.91 -15.55 14.16
C ALA A 84 -3.28 -14.86 14.02
N GLU A 85 -3.27 -13.53 14.06
CA GLU A 85 -4.44 -12.67 13.90
C GLU A 85 -4.93 -12.65 12.45
N ASP A 86 -6.25 -12.59 12.28
CA ASP A 86 -6.88 -12.47 10.98
C ASP A 86 -6.42 -11.19 10.25
N CYS A 87 -6.11 -11.34 8.96
CA CYS A 87 -5.69 -10.22 8.13
C CYS A 87 -6.92 -9.40 7.69
N GLU A 88 -7.04 -8.17 8.17
CA GLU A 88 -8.05 -7.21 7.71
C GLU A 88 -7.58 -6.56 6.38
N ILE A 89 -7.55 -7.36 5.31
CA ILE A 89 -7.01 -6.96 3.99
C ILE A 89 -7.65 -5.67 3.48
N GLU A 90 -8.98 -5.57 3.50
CA GLU A 90 -9.73 -4.41 3.00
C GLU A 90 -9.29 -3.11 3.71
N ASP A 91 -9.18 -3.12 5.04
CA ASP A 91 -8.76 -1.95 5.81
C ASP A 91 -7.29 -1.57 5.54
N ILE A 92 -6.43 -2.54 5.22
CA ILE A 92 -5.02 -2.31 4.86
C ILE A 92 -4.91 -1.72 3.45
N LEU A 93 -5.71 -2.19 2.50
CA LEU A 93 -5.77 -1.65 1.14
C LEU A 93 -6.32 -0.21 1.15
N ASP A 94 -7.40 0.04 1.90
CA ASP A 94 -7.93 1.39 2.13
C ASP A 94 -6.87 2.34 2.72
N TYR A 95 -6.04 1.83 3.64
CA TYR A 95 -4.92 2.58 4.19
C TYR A 95 -3.85 2.86 3.12
N ALA A 96 -3.49 1.86 2.31
CA ALA A 96 -2.48 1.98 1.27
C ALA A 96 -2.88 2.98 0.18
N GLU A 97 -4.14 3.00 -0.25
CA GLU A 97 -4.67 3.96 -1.23
C GLU A 97 -4.48 5.42 -0.78
N ARG A 98 -4.62 5.67 0.53
CA ARG A 98 -4.48 6.99 1.14
C ARG A 98 -3.03 7.42 1.34
N LEU A 99 -2.06 6.52 1.24
CA LEU A 99 -0.64 6.85 1.43
C LEU A 99 -0.15 7.73 0.29
N ALA A 100 0.55 8.82 0.64
CA ALA A 100 1.26 9.68 -0.31
C ALA A 100 2.74 9.76 0.08
N PRO A 101 3.49 8.66 -0.08
CA PRO A 101 4.89 8.60 0.34
C PRO A 101 5.76 9.53 -0.53
N SER A 102 6.72 10.19 0.11
CA SER A 102 7.80 10.92 -0.58
C SER A 102 8.99 10.00 -0.84
N GLY A 103 9.92 10.44 -1.70
CA GLY A 103 11.16 9.70 -1.94
C GLY A 103 11.98 9.47 -0.66
N GLU A 104 11.92 10.38 0.32
CA GLU A 104 12.59 10.20 1.61
C GLU A 104 12.02 9.01 2.40
N ILE A 105 10.68 8.87 2.41
CA ILE A 105 10.00 7.76 3.08
C ILE A 105 10.34 6.44 2.38
N PHE A 106 10.41 6.44 1.05
CA PHE A 106 10.83 5.30 0.25
C PHE A 106 12.25 4.84 0.60
N TRP A 107 13.23 5.75 0.60
CA TRP A 107 14.62 5.41 0.95
C TRP A 107 14.76 4.94 2.41
N ALA A 108 14.03 5.55 3.35
CA ALA A 108 14.00 5.09 4.73
C ALA A 108 13.47 3.64 4.85
N ALA A 109 12.46 3.28 4.06
CA ALA A 109 11.97 1.91 3.97
C ALA A 109 13.02 0.95 3.38
N LEU A 110 13.71 1.34 2.29
CA LEU A 110 14.77 0.53 1.70
C LEU A 110 15.94 0.28 2.68
N HIS A 111 16.33 1.29 3.46
CA HIS A 111 17.34 1.13 4.51
C HIS A 111 16.93 0.10 5.55
N LYS A 112 15.65 0.06 5.91
CA LYS A 112 15.11 -0.95 6.82
C LYS A 112 15.20 -2.36 6.22
N PHE A 113 14.85 -2.50 4.93
CA PHE A 113 14.91 -3.80 4.24
C PHE A 113 16.33 -4.37 4.16
N LYS A 114 17.37 -3.53 4.09
CA LYS A 114 18.77 -4.01 4.18
C LYS A 114 19.09 -4.79 5.44
N THR A 115 18.37 -4.53 6.53
CA THR A 115 18.59 -5.16 7.83
C THR A 115 17.68 -6.34 8.10
N ASP A 116 16.70 -6.60 7.23
CA ASP A 116 15.72 -7.68 7.37
C ASP A 116 15.52 -8.41 6.03
N GLU A 117 16.14 -9.58 5.92
CA GLU A 117 16.13 -10.39 4.69
C GLU A 117 14.75 -10.93 4.30
N SER A 118 13.83 -11.10 5.26
CA SER A 118 12.44 -11.48 4.92
C SER A 118 11.74 -10.29 4.24
N LEU A 119 11.81 -9.09 4.83
CA LEU A 119 11.22 -7.90 4.22
C LEU A 119 11.82 -7.58 2.86
N LYS A 120 13.14 -7.69 2.73
CA LYS A 120 13.86 -7.51 1.46
C LYS A 120 13.32 -8.44 0.38
N ARG A 121 13.09 -9.71 0.70
CA ARG A 121 12.57 -10.71 -0.23
C ARG A 121 11.12 -10.47 -0.62
N ILE A 122 10.28 -10.15 0.36
CA ILE A 122 8.87 -9.78 0.14
C ILE A 122 8.82 -8.59 -0.80
N PHE A 123 9.53 -7.51 -0.46
CA PHE A 123 9.58 -6.28 -1.24
C PHE A 123 10.11 -6.50 -2.66
N LYS A 124 11.24 -7.19 -2.84
CA LYS A 124 11.80 -7.45 -4.18
C LYS A 124 10.80 -8.18 -5.07
N THR A 125 10.10 -9.18 -4.53
CA THR A 125 9.10 -9.92 -5.30
C THR A 125 7.96 -9.01 -5.74
N ALA A 126 7.43 -8.22 -4.81
CA ALA A 126 6.32 -7.30 -5.05
C ALA A 126 6.70 -6.18 -6.03
N ALA A 127 7.86 -5.57 -5.87
CA ALA A 127 8.36 -4.51 -6.74
C ALA A 127 8.53 -4.99 -8.19
N MET A 128 9.07 -6.21 -8.39
CA MET A 128 9.15 -6.79 -9.73
C MET A 128 7.77 -7.06 -10.35
N GLN A 129 6.80 -7.47 -9.54
CA GLN A 129 5.43 -7.69 -10.01
C GLN A 129 4.74 -6.39 -10.39
N LEU A 130 4.91 -5.32 -9.61
CA LEU A 130 4.38 -3.99 -9.94
C LEU A 130 4.97 -3.48 -11.25
N ILE A 131 6.30 -3.49 -11.39
CA ILE A 131 6.99 -3.00 -12.60
C ILE A 131 6.66 -3.85 -13.84
N ALA A 132 6.38 -5.16 -13.66
CA ALA A 132 6.00 -6.03 -14.75
C ALA A 132 4.49 -6.00 -15.07
N ALA A 133 3.65 -5.50 -14.16
CA ALA A 133 2.21 -5.39 -14.35
C ALA A 133 1.84 -4.20 -15.23
N ASP A 134 2.71 -3.19 -15.34
CA ASP A 134 2.57 -2.16 -16.35
C ASP A 134 2.99 -2.72 -17.73
N ASP A 135 2.03 -2.86 -18.64
CA ASP A 135 2.21 -3.47 -19.97
C ASP A 135 3.10 -2.58 -20.87
N VAL A 136 3.45 -1.38 -20.40
CA VAL A 136 4.40 -0.46 -21.03
C VAL A 136 5.48 -0.07 -20.03
N ILE A 137 6.52 -0.90 -19.88
CA ILE A 137 7.69 -0.56 -19.05
C ILE A 137 8.25 0.80 -19.46
N GLN A 138 8.04 1.82 -18.64
CA GLN A 138 8.55 3.15 -18.90
C GLN A 138 10.03 3.22 -18.49
N LYS A 139 10.77 4.19 -19.06
CA LYS A 139 12.20 4.38 -18.72
C LYS A 139 12.41 4.66 -17.23
N GLU A 140 11.42 5.28 -16.60
CA GLU A 140 11.44 5.67 -15.19
C GLU A 140 11.26 4.47 -14.26
N GLU A 141 10.43 3.48 -14.63
CA GLU A 141 10.28 2.24 -13.87
C GLU A 141 11.53 1.35 -13.99
N THR A 142 12.13 1.30 -15.19
CA THR A 142 13.41 0.61 -15.40
C THR A 142 14.51 1.22 -14.54
N TYR A 143 14.52 2.55 -14.39
CA TYR A 143 15.46 3.24 -13.51
C TYR A 143 15.28 2.79 -12.05
N TRP A 144 14.05 2.75 -11.54
CA TRP A 144 13.79 2.28 -10.18
C TRP A 144 14.14 0.80 -9.97
N ALA A 145 13.89 -0.07 -10.95
CA ALA A 145 14.28 -1.48 -10.88
C ALA A 145 15.80 -1.63 -10.65
N ILE A 146 16.60 -0.89 -11.43
CA ILE A 146 18.07 -0.92 -11.36
C ILE A 146 18.56 -0.33 -10.04
N GLU A 147 18.02 0.82 -9.62
CA GLU A 147 18.39 1.48 -8.36
C GLU A 147 18.05 0.62 -7.14
N ILE A 148 16.87 -0.01 -7.11
CA ILE A 148 16.46 -0.94 -6.05
C ILE A 148 17.40 -2.14 -6.02
N GLU A 149 17.69 -2.73 -7.18
CA GLU A 149 18.57 -3.89 -7.26
C GLU A 149 19.97 -3.55 -6.77
N ASP A 150 20.56 -2.44 -7.22
CA ASP A 150 21.89 -2.02 -6.82
C ASP A 150 21.95 -1.65 -5.34
N PHE A 151 20.94 -0.93 -4.84
CA PHE A 151 20.89 -0.58 -3.43
C PHE A 151 20.72 -1.81 -2.54
N LEU A 152 19.89 -2.78 -2.92
CA LEU A 152 19.61 -3.99 -2.14
C LEU A 152 20.52 -5.19 -2.50
N LYS A 153 21.64 -5.01 -3.18
CA LYS A 153 22.71 -6.03 -3.21
C LYS A 153 23.23 -6.24 -1.79
#